data_AF-A0AAD6LXH5-F1
#
_entry.id   AF-A0AAD6LXH5-F1
#
_cell.length_a   1.000
_cell.length_b   1.000
_cell.length_c   1.000
_cell.angle_alpha   90.00
_cell.angle_beta   90.00
_cell.angle_gamma   90.00
#
_symmetry.space_group_name_H-M   'P 1'
#
loop_
_entity.id
_entity.type
_entity.pdbx_description
1 polymer ?
#
loop_
_entity_poly.entity_id
_entity_poly.type
_entity_poly.pdbx_seq_one_letter_code
_entity_poly.pdbx_strand_id
1 'polypeptide(L)'
;MASSSLRNAKIKTNSCKRIVKELRSYEKEVEREVAKTAEMKDKGADPYDLKQQENVLAESRMMIPDCRKRLEAALADLKAILAELEESDQKEGPEIEDARNTIAEVEQLFQTTDA
;
A
#
# COMPACT_ATOMS: atom_id res chain seq x y z
N MET A 1 16.90 -25.50 -7.51
CA MET A 1 15.48 -25.08 -7.48
C MET A 1 15.21 -24.24 -6.23
N ALA A 2 15.40 -24.76 -5.01
CA ALA A 2 15.21 -24.08 -3.72
C ALA A 2 15.81 -22.66 -3.58
N SER A 3 17.05 -22.43 -4.04
CA SER A 3 17.70 -21.11 -3.93
C SER A 3 17.05 -20.03 -4.81
N SER A 4 16.40 -20.41 -5.91
CA SER A 4 15.70 -19.47 -6.80
C SER A 4 14.39 -19.02 -6.18
N SER A 5 13.66 -19.92 -5.51
CA SER A 5 12.36 -19.61 -4.91
C SER A 5 12.51 -18.69 -3.69
N LEU A 6 13.52 -18.89 -2.84
CA LEU A 6 13.83 -17.97 -1.73
C LEU A 6 14.23 -16.58 -2.23
N ARG A 7 15.04 -16.50 -3.29
CA ARG A 7 15.38 -15.23 -3.95
C ARG A 7 14.14 -14.53 -4.49
N ASN A 8 13.23 -15.27 -5.12
CA ASN A 8 11.97 -14.74 -5.64
C ASN A 8 11.05 -14.24 -4.52
N ALA A 9 10.95 -14.97 -3.40
CA ALA A 9 10.22 -14.52 -2.22
C ALA A 9 10.76 -13.16 -1.75
N LYS A 10 12.07 -13.03 -1.57
CA LYS A 10 12.70 -11.76 -1.19
C LYS A 10 12.39 -10.60 -2.15
N ILE A 11 12.40 -10.85 -3.46
CA ILE A 11 12.07 -9.84 -4.48
C ILE A 11 10.60 -9.41 -4.37
N LYS A 12 9.68 -10.37 -4.22
CA LYS A 12 8.24 -10.11 -4.10
C LYS A 12 7.91 -9.40 -2.77
N THR A 13 8.56 -9.78 -1.67
CA THR A 13 8.48 -9.08 -0.38
C THR A 13 8.90 -7.62 -0.50
N ASN A 14 10.07 -7.36 -1.09
CA ASN A 14 10.55 -5.99 -1.29
C ASN A 14 9.65 -5.16 -2.21
N SER A 15 9.01 -5.80 -3.19
CA SER A 15 8.03 -5.13 -4.05
C SER A 15 6.78 -4.72 -3.28
N CYS A 16 6.24 -5.60 -2.43
CA CYS A 16 5.12 -5.27 -1.53
C CYS A 16 5.50 -4.10 -0.61
N LYS A 17 6.65 -4.17 0.07
CA LYS A 17 7.13 -3.11 0.96
C LYS A 17 7.27 -1.75 0.28
N ARG A 18 7.72 -1.72 -0.98
CA ARG A 18 7.81 -0.49 -1.76
C ARG A 18 6.42 0.09 -2.02
N ILE A 19 5.48 -0.74 -2.48
CA ILE A 19 4.12 -0.28 -2.79
C ILE A 19 3.39 0.16 -1.51
N VAL A 20 3.61 -0.48 -0.36
CA VAL A 20 3.10 -0.01 0.95
C VAL A 20 3.59 1.41 1.27
N LYS A 21 4.88 1.70 1.03
CA LYS A 21 5.43 3.05 1.22
C LYS A 21 4.82 4.06 0.25
N GLU A 22 4.59 3.67 -1.00
CA GLU A 22 3.89 4.51 -1.99
C GLU A 22 2.47 4.83 -1.52
N LEU A 23 1.70 3.81 -1.11
CA LEU A 23 0.34 3.97 -0.62
C LEU A 23 0.27 4.92 0.58
N ARG A 24 1.12 4.71 1.60
CA ARG A 24 1.22 5.59 2.77
C ARG A 24 1.58 7.03 2.40
N SER A 25 2.41 7.22 1.37
CA SER A 25 2.75 8.56 0.89
C SER A 25 1.54 9.26 0.27
N TYR A 26 0.72 8.54 -0.52
CA TYR A 26 -0.50 9.08 -1.10
C TYR A 26 -1.58 9.35 -0.03
N GLU A 27 -1.74 8.44 0.94
CA GLU A 27 -2.66 8.65 2.06
C GLU A 27 -2.28 9.89 2.88
N LYS A 28 -0.99 10.07 3.17
CA LYS A 28 -0.50 11.27 3.85
C LYS A 28 -0.72 12.56 3.04
N GLU A 29 -0.63 12.50 1.72
CA GLU A 29 -0.99 13.65 0.87
C GLU A 29 -2.47 13.96 0.97
N VAL A 30 -3.33 12.95 0.90
CA VAL A 30 -4.78 13.13 1.08
C VAL A 30 -5.08 13.75 2.45
N GLU A 31 -4.44 13.28 3.53
CA GLU A 31 -4.61 13.87 4.86
C GLU A 31 -4.23 15.36 4.90
N ARG A 32 -3.10 15.74 4.28
CA ARG A 32 -2.67 17.14 4.17
C ARG A 32 -3.70 17.98 3.41
N GLU A 33 -4.16 17.50 2.26
CA GLU A 33 -5.11 18.24 1.43
C GLU A 33 -6.50 18.31 2.08
N VAL A 34 -6.91 17.29 2.85
CA VAL A 34 -8.13 17.34 3.68
C VAL A 34 -8.00 18.42 4.75
N ALA A 35 -6.91 18.42 5.51
CA ALA A 35 -6.68 19.38 6.59
C ALA A 35 -6.66 20.83 6.04
N LYS A 36 -5.95 21.05 4.93
CA LYS A 36 -5.90 22.35 4.25
C LYS A 36 -7.28 22.78 3.73
N THR A 37 -8.04 21.87 3.14
CA THR A 37 -9.41 22.16 2.68
C THR A 37 -10.32 22.55 3.85
N ALA A 38 -10.24 21.84 4.98
CA ALA A 38 -11.01 22.16 6.19
C ALA A 38 -10.62 23.54 6.75
N GLU A 39 -9.31 23.82 6.84
CA GLU A 39 -8.81 25.12 7.30
C GLU A 39 -9.28 26.27 6.40
N MET A 40 -9.29 26.09 5.08
CA MET A 40 -9.81 27.08 4.13
C MET A 40 -11.30 27.33 4.33
N LYS A 41 -12.09 26.27 4.61
CA LYS A 41 -13.52 26.40 4.94
C LYS A 41 -13.72 27.20 6.22
N ASP A 42 -12.97 26.87 7.27
CA ASP A 42 -13.08 27.51 8.59
C ASP A 42 -12.68 28.99 8.55
N LYS A 43 -11.70 29.34 7.70
CA LYS A 43 -11.26 30.72 7.49
C LYS A 43 -12.18 31.53 6.55
N GLY A 44 -13.22 30.91 5.99
CA GLY A 44 -14.12 31.55 5.04
C GLY A 44 -13.41 31.98 3.75
N ALA A 45 -12.52 31.13 3.23
CA ALA A 45 -11.85 31.37 1.94
C ALA A 45 -12.87 31.62 0.82
N ASP A 46 -12.45 32.39 -0.19
CA ASP A 46 -13.30 32.67 -1.35
C ASP A 46 -13.76 31.37 -2.04
N PRO A 47 -15.01 31.29 -2.55
CA PRO A 47 -15.52 30.08 -3.20
C PRO A 47 -14.65 29.55 -4.35
N TYR A 48 -13.97 30.43 -5.10
CA TYR A 48 -13.09 30.01 -6.18
C TYR A 48 -11.84 29.30 -5.64
N ASP A 49 -11.19 29.89 -4.63
CA ASP A 49 -10.01 29.31 -4.00
C ASP A 49 -10.34 27.99 -3.30
N LEU A 50 -11.50 27.92 -2.63
CA LEU A 50 -11.97 26.70 -2.01
C LEU A 50 -12.24 25.61 -3.06
N LYS A 51 -12.86 25.98 -4.20
CA LYS A 51 -13.12 25.03 -5.28
C LYS A 51 -11.83 24.50 -5.89
N GLN A 52 -10.82 25.35 -6.06
CA GLN A 52 -9.50 24.93 -6.52
C GLN A 52 -8.88 23.92 -5.57
N GLN A 53 -8.91 24.20 -4.27
CA GLN A 53 -8.38 23.29 -3.25
C GLN A 53 -9.14 21.95 -3.21
N GLU A 54 -10.46 21.95 -3.40
CA GLU A 54 -11.25 20.72 -3.50
C GLU A 54 -10.86 19.87 -4.72
N ASN A 55 -10.49 20.50 -5.85
CA ASN A 55 -9.98 19.78 -7.01
C ASN A 55 -8.62 19.14 -6.72
N VAL A 56 -7.71 19.85 -6.03
CA VAL A 56 -6.42 19.28 -5.59
C VAL A 56 -6.63 18.08 -4.69
N LEU A 57 -7.54 18.18 -3.71
CA LEU A 57 -7.91 17.05 -2.86
C LEU A 57 -8.47 15.87 -3.66
N ALA A 58 -9.32 16.13 -4.66
CA ALA A 58 -9.86 15.09 -5.52
C ALA A 58 -8.76 14.40 -6.33
N GLU A 59 -7.82 15.15 -6.90
CA GLU A 59 -6.65 14.62 -7.62
C GLU A 59 -5.78 13.75 -6.73
N SER A 60 -5.47 14.19 -5.50
CA SER A 60 -4.72 13.39 -4.53
C SER A 60 -5.42 12.06 -4.21
N ARG A 61 -6.76 12.07 -4.08
CA ARG A 61 -7.56 10.86 -3.83
C ARG A 61 -7.55 9.89 -5.01
N MET A 62 -7.51 10.39 -6.25
CA MET A 62 -7.50 9.54 -7.45
C MET A 62 -6.25 8.65 -7.57
N MET A 63 -5.17 8.94 -6.83
CA MET A 63 -3.94 8.15 -6.85
C MET A 63 -4.04 6.85 -6.01
N ILE A 64 -4.90 6.82 -5.01
CA ILE A 64 -5.00 5.71 -4.05
C ILE A 64 -5.52 4.41 -4.70
N PRO A 65 -6.59 4.41 -5.53
CA PRO A 65 -7.16 3.18 -6.06
C PRO A 65 -6.20 2.34 -6.90
N ASP A 66 -5.42 2.97 -7.80
CA ASP A 66 -4.43 2.23 -8.61
C ASP A 66 -3.31 1.66 -7.73
N CYS A 67 -2.85 2.42 -6.74
CA CYS A 67 -1.82 1.97 -5.82
C CYS A 67 -2.29 0.74 -5.00
N ARG A 68 -3.54 0.76 -4.52
CA ARG A 68 -4.15 -0.38 -3.82
C ARG A 68 -4.26 -1.61 -4.72
N LYS A 69 -4.74 -1.45 -5.96
CA LYS A 69 -4.80 -2.54 -6.94
C LYS A 69 -3.41 -3.15 -7.22
N ARG A 70 -2.37 -2.32 -7.35
CA ARG A 70 -0.99 -2.79 -7.50
C ARG A 70 -0.50 -3.53 -6.25
N LEU A 71 -0.89 -3.08 -5.06
CA LEU A 71 -0.55 -3.74 -3.79
C LEU A 71 -1.24 -5.10 -3.65
N GLU A 72 -2.52 -5.20 -4.00
CA GLU A 72 -3.28 -6.46 -4.02
C GLU A 72 -2.63 -7.49 -4.96
N ALA A 73 -2.25 -7.06 -6.16
CA ALA A 73 -1.56 -7.92 -7.11
C ALA A 73 -0.20 -8.40 -6.56
N ALA A 74 0.59 -7.49 -5.97
CA ALA A 74 1.87 -7.85 -5.36
C ALA A 74 1.71 -8.80 -4.15
N LEU A 75 0.64 -8.61 -3.36
CA LEU A 75 0.30 -9.49 -2.25
C LEU A 75 -0.07 -10.89 -2.72
N ALA A 76 -0.90 -11.00 -3.75
CA ALA A 76 -1.26 -12.29 -4.36
C ALA A 76 -0.02 -13.04 -4.87
N ASP A 77 0.87 -12.30 -5.55
CA ASP A 77 2.16 -12.81 -6.02
C ASP A 77 3.05 -13.32 -4.88
N LEU A 78 3.09 -12.61 -3.75
CA LEU A 78 3.88 -12.99 -2.58
C LEU A 78 3.29 -14.22 -1.86
N LYS A 79 1.96 -14.32 -1.78
CA LYS A 79 1.29 -15.50 -1.25
C LYS A 79 1.54 -16.74 -2.11
N ALA A 80 1.50 -16.59 -3.44
CA ALA A 80 1.76 -17.69 -4.36
C ALA A 80 3.17 -18.27 -4.19
N ILE A 81 4.21 -17.42 -4.13
CA ILE A 81 5.58 -17.91 -3.95
C ILE A 81 5.80 -18.55 -2.57
N LEU A 82 5.08 -18.10 -1.52
CA LEU A 82 5.13 -18.77 -0.23
C LEU A 82 4.47 -20.15 -0.26
N ALA A 83 3.35 -20.30 -0.95
CA ALA A 83 2.71 -21.60 -1.12
C ALA A 83 3.65 -22.59 -1.85
N GLU A 84 4.33 -22.16 -2.91
CA GLU A 84 5.33 -22.98 -3.62
C GLU A 84 6.50 -23.42 -2.70
N LEU A 85 6.95 -22.53 -1.81
CA LEU A 85 8.00 -22.81 -0.83
C LEU A 85 7.52 -23.78 0.26
N GLU A 86 6.27 -23.67 0.70
CA GLU A 86 5.65 -24.59 1.65
C GLU A 86 5.50 -26.00 1.07
N GLU A 87 5.10 -26.13 -0.20
CA GLU A 87 5.04 -27.41 -0.94
C GLU A 87 6.42 -28.07 -1.08
N SER A 88 7.47 -27.26 -1.16
CA SER A 88 8.87 -27.73 -1.22
C SER A 88 9.50 -28.00 0.15
N ASP A 89 8.69 -28.01 1.22
CA ASP A 89 9.09 -28.15 2.63
C ASP A 89 10.10 -27.10 3.13
N GLN A 90 10.13 -25.93 2.47
CA GLN A 90 10.95 -24.77 2.84
C GLN A 90 10.11 -23.74 3.60
N LYS A 91 9.77 -24.07 4.85
CA LYS A 91 8.80 -23.31 5.65
C LYS A 91 9.42 -22.27 6.57
N GLU A 92 10.74 -22.36 6.77
CA GLU A 92 11.49 -21.56 7.74
C GLU A 92 12.66 -20.83 7.07
N GLY A 93 13.03 -19.71 7.66
CA GLY A 93 14.13 -18.86 7.19
C GLY A 93 13.75 -17.39 7.20
N PRO A 94 14.75 -16.49 7.21
CA PRO A 94 14.51 -15.06 7.32
C PRO A 94 13.70 -14.50 6.15
N GLU A 95 13.87 -15.04 4.93
CA GLU A 95 13.06 -14.65 3.76
C GLU A 95 11.58 -15.02 3.92
N ILE A 96 11.29 -16.17 4.52
CA ILE A 96 9.92 -16.65 4.74
C ILE A 96 9.24 -15.84 5.85
N GLU A 97 9.94 -15.63 6.96
CA GLU A 97 9.45 -14.82 8.07
C GLU A 97 9.15 -13.37 7.62
N ASP A 98 10.07 -12.77 6.87
CA ASP A 98 9.89 -11.42 6.34
C ASP A 98 8.70 -11.32 5.37
N ALA A 99 8.51 -12.35 4.53
CA ALA A 99 7.35 -12.45 3.65
C ALA A 99 6.04 -12.57 4.44
N ARG A 100 5.97 -13.44 5.46
CA ARG A 100 4.76 -13.58 6.31
C ARG A 100 4.43 -12.30 7.06
N ASN A 101 5.43 -11.64 7.65
CA ASN A 101 5.25 -10.36 8.32
C ASN A 101 4.73 -9.28 7.37
N THR A 102 5.27 -9.24 6.15
CA THR A 102 4.81 -8.30 5.12
C THR A 102 3.38 -8.58 4.67
N ILE A 103 3.00 -9.86 4.53
CA ILE A 103 1.61 -10.24 4.22
C ILE A 103 0.67 -9.76 5.33
N ALA A 104 1.00 -10.01 6.59
CA ALA A 104 0.19 -9.58 7.72
C ALA A 104 0.03 -8.05 7.78
N GLU A 105 1.12 -7.30 7.56
CA GLU A 105 1.07 -5.83 7.49
C GLU A 105 0.12 -5.35 6.37
N VAL A 106 0.24 -5.94 5.17
CA VAL A 106 -0.59 -5.55 4.03
C VAL A 106 -2.06 -5.93 4.24
N GLU A 107 -2.35 -7.10 4.80
CA GLU A 107 -3.72 -7.51 5.12
C GLU A 107 -4.37 -6.59 6.16
N GLN A 108 -3.62 -6.19 7.20
CA GLN A 108 -4.09 -5.21 8.17
C GLN A 108 -4.39 -3.85 7.54
N LEU A 109 -3.55 -3.39 6.59
CA LEU A 109 -3.79 -2.14 5.87
C LEU A 109 -5.10 -2.14 5.08
N PHE A 110 -5.47 -3.27 4.47
CA PHE A 110 -6.74 -3.40 3.77
C PHE A 110 -7.94 -3.46 4.75
N GLN A 111 -7.79 -4.15 5.88
CA GLN A 111 -8.83 -4.19 6.91
C GLN A 111 -9.13 -2.82 7.53
N THR A 112 -8.11 -1.98 7.78
CA THR A 112 -8.32 -0.62 8.32
C THR A 112 -8.85 0.36 7.30
N THR A 113 -8.76 0.02 6.02
CA THR A 113 -9.19 0.86 4.90
C THR A 113 -10.67 0.66 4.54
N ASP A 114 -11.16 -0.58 4.68
CA ASP A 114 -12.54 -0.96 4.33
C ASP A 114 -13.54 -0.75 5.50
N ALA A 115 -13.06 -0.31 6.66
CA ALA A 115 -13.83 0.00 7.87
C ALA A 115 -14.11 1.50 7.99
#